data_AF-A0A7J7QKE1-F1
#
_entry.id   AF-A0A7J7QKE1-F1
#
_cell.length_a   1.000
_cell.length_b   1.000
_cell.length_c   1.000
_cell.angle_alpha   90.00
_cell.angle_beta   90.00
_cell.angle_gamma   90.00
#
_symmetry.space_group_name_H-M   'P 1'
#
loop_
_entity.id
_entity.type
_entity.pdbx_description
1 polymer ?
#
loop_
_entity_poly.entity_id
_entity_poly.type
_entity_poly.pdbx_seq_one_letter_code
_entity_poly.pdbx_strand_id
1 'polypeptide(L)'
;MATLSMNKCFQVNKQASRPARSAVAKPRSAVVVRAAKGFSASRRETVTAGTTALLAGFLNVTPAQAFLGFGEGEARAQAYKAETTTILTKVNTVLALGKDDPAKEDSVKALRKDINSWVAKYRRDDKFSGKPSYSNTYSALNALAGHYNSFGATAPIPKKRLDRLQKELADAELLLSR
;
A
#
# COMPACT_ATOMS: atom_id res chain seq x y z
N MET A 1 -52.57 40.53 -0.85
CA MET A 1 -51.49 41.55 -0.82
C MET A 1 -50.81 41.42 0.52
N ALA A 2 -49.71 40.67 0.58
CA ALA A 2 -48.34 41.21 0.60
C ALA A 2 -47.97 41.71 2.02
N THR A 3 -47.25 40.93 2.83
CA THR A 3 -45.77 40.73 2.90
C THR A 3 -45.20 41.43 4.14
N LEU A 4 -44.04 40.91 4.59
CA LEU A 4 -43.11 41.37 5.64
C LEU A 4 -43.37 40.81 7.05
N SER A 5 -42.36 40.37 7.79
CA SER A 5 -40.95 40.10 7.49
C SER A 5 -40.38 39.42 8.73
N MET A 6 -39.65 38.33 8.55
CA MET A 6 -38.81 37.74 9.59
C MET A 6 -37.67 38.71 9.93
N ASN A 7 -37.39 38.91 11.22
CA ASN A 7 -36.03 39.12 11.75
C ASN A 7 -36.06 39.33 13.27
N LYS A 8 -36.02 38.25 14.05
CA LYS A 8 -35.42 38.29 15.38
C LYS A 8 -34.05 37.65 15.31
N CYS A 9 -33.09 38.55 15.17
CA CYS A 9 -31.67 38.44 15.44
C CYS A 9 -31.32 37.26 16.37
N PHE A 10 -30.81 36.18 15.77
CA PHE A 10 -30.17 35.09 16.51
C PHE A 10 -28.80 35.61 16.96
N GLN A 11 -28.66 35.77 18.28
CA GLN A 11 -27.49 36.32 18.94
C GLN A 11 -26.22 35.58 18.51
N VAL A 12 -25.24 36.39 18.09
CA VAL A 12 -23.88 36.02 17.76
C VAL A 12 -23.24 35.35 18.97
N ASN A 13 -22.99 34.05 18.86
CA ASN A 13 -22.16 33.32 19.82
C ASN A 13 -20.75 33.92 19.79
N LYS A 14 -20.40 34.69 20.81
CA LYS A 14 -19.06 35.25 21.04
C LYS A 14 -18.05 34.11 20.98
N GLN A 15 -17.27 34.08 19.91
CA GLN A 15 -16.06 33.27 19.80
C GLN A 15 -15.17 33.60 21.01
N ALA A 16 -15.06 32.64 21.94
CA ALA A 16 -14.05 32.67 22.97
C ALA A 16 -12.68 32.67 22.28
N SER A 17 -11.99 33.80 22.39
CA SER A 17 -10.62 33.99 21.93
C SER A 17 -9.72 32.95 22.60
N ARG A 18 -9.26 31.98 21.81
CA ARG A 18 -8.23 31.02 22.23
C ARG A 18 -6.94 31.80 22.50
N PRO A 19 -6.25 31.62 23.64
CA PRO A 19 -4.97 32.29 23.87
C PRO A 19 -3.94 31.82 22.83
N ALA A 20 -3.28 32.78 22.20
CA ALA A 20 -2.19 32.55 21.26
C ALA A 20 -1.06 31.78 21.96
N ARG A 21 -0.88 30.52 21.60
CA ARG A 21 0.27 29.72 22.04
C ARG A 21 1.52 30.29 21.38
N SER A 22 2.30 31.05 22.14
CA SER A 22 3.61 31.55 21.74
C SER A 22 4.51 30.37 21.33
N ALA A 23 4.77 30.25 20.03
CA ALA A 23 5.67 29.25 19.48
C ALA A 23 7.11 29.79 19.57
N VAL A 24 7.81 29.44 20.65
CA VAL A 24 9.26 29.66 20.74
C VAL A 24 9.94 28.73 19.71
N ALA A 25 10.38 29.30 18.60
CA ALA A 25 11.14 28.59 17.58
C ALA A 25 12.55 28.26 18.12
N LYS A 26 12.90 26.97 18.22
CA LYS A 26 14.27 26.54 18.51
C LYS A 26 15.20 26.85 17.32
N PRO A 27 16.39 27.44 17.52
CA PRO A 27 17.36 27.58 16.44
C PRO A 27 17.87 26.19 16.04
N ARG A 28 17.76 25.85 14.75
CA ARG A 28 18.34 24.63 14.18
C ARG A 28 19.82 24.93 13.89
N SER A 29 20.73 24.26 14.59
CA SER A 29 22.15 24.26 14.30
C SER A 29 22.40 23.55 12.97
N ALA A 30 22.82 24.31 11.94
CA ALA A 30 23.26 23.78 10.66
C ALA A 30 24.70 23.26 10.81
N VAL A 31 24.88 21.94 10.81
CA VAL A 31 26.21 21.32 10.69
C VAL A 31 26.50 21.16 9.20
N VAL A 32 27.37 22.01 8.68
CA VAL A 32 27.92 21.89 7.32
C VAL A 32 29.03 20.84 7.35
N VAL A 33 28.75 19.65 6.85
CA VAL A 33 29.78 18.62 6.61
C VAL A 33 30.37 18.87 5.22
N ARG A 34 31.62 19.33 5.19
CA ARG A 34 32.41 19.52 3.97
C ARG A 34 32.85 18.15 3.44
N ALA A 35 32.41 17.80 2.24
CA ALA A 35 32.82 16.58 1.54
C ALA A 35 34.32 16.65 1.20
N ALA A 36 35.13 15.79 1.83
CA ALA A 36 36.49 15.53 1.41
C ALA A 36 36.45 14.52 0.25
N LYS A 37 36.82 14.98 -0.96
CA LYS A 37 37.18 14.10 -2.08
C LYS A 37 38.52 13.43 -1.76
N GLY A 38 38.47 12.27 -1.14
CA GLY A 38 39.61 11.36 -1.04
C GLY A 38 39.59 10.38 -2.21
N PHE A 39 40.20 10.74 -3.34
CA PHE A 39 40.64 9.77 -4.34
C PHE A 39 42.15 9.65 -4.20
N SER A 40 42.64 8.52 -3.67
CA SER A 40 44.03 8.13 -3.87
C SER A 40 44.22 6.63 -3.62
N ALA A 41 44.51 5.95 -4.73
CA ALA A 41 45.31 4.74 -4.87
C ALA A 41 44.90 3.50 -4.06
N SER A 42 44.20 2.59 -4.76
CA SER A 42 44.14 1.16 -4.46
C SER A 42 45.56 0.58 -4.49
N ARG A 43 46.09 0.31 -3.30
CA ARG A 43 47.33 -0.44 -3.07
C ARG A 43 47.08 -1.91 -3.40
N ARG A 44 47.48 -2.33 -4.61
CA ARG A 44 48.01 -3.66 -4.98
C ARG A 44 47.90 -3.84 -6.50
N GLU A 45 48.74 -3.09 -7.20
CA GLU A 45 49.27 -3.57 -8.47
C GLU A 45 50.35 -4.61 -8.17
N THR A 46 50.04 -5.87 -8.47
CA THR A 46 50.92 -7.04 -8.61
C THR A 46 50.01 -8.05 -9.33
N VAL A 47 50.23 -8.58 -10.54
CA VAL A 47 51.44 -9.09 -11.18
C VAL A 47 51.20 -9.12 -12.70
N THR A 48 52.20 -8.61 -13.43
CA THR A 48 52.79 -9.07 -14.70
C THR A 48 51.97 -9.91 -15.70
N ALA A 49 52.00 -9.40 -16.93
CA ALA A 49 51.63 -10.00 -18.21
C ALA A 49 52.03 -11.48 -18.43
N GLY A 50 51.23 -12.21 -19.21
CA GLY A 50 51.62 -13.50 -19.78
C GLY A 50 50.54 -14.19 -20.61
N THR A 51 50.60 -13.99 -21.93
CA THR A 51 50.34 -14.99 -23.00
C THR A 51 48.97 -15.67 -23.15
N THR A 52 48.25 -15.23 -24.19
CA THR A 52 47.50 -16.01 -25.20
C THR A 52 47.24 -17.50 -24.94
N ALA A 53 45.96 -17.87 -24.81
CA ALA A 53 45.45 -19.18 -25.21
C ALA A 53 44.05 -19.03 -25.80
N LEU A 54 43.96 -19.22 -27.12
CA LEU A 54 42.75 -19.43 -27.89
C LEU A 54 41.98 -20.62 -27.33
N LEU A 55 40.78 -20.40 -26.81
CA LEU A 55 39.73 -21.42 -26.73
C LEU A 55 38.39 -20.74 -27.03
N ALA A 56 38.03 -20.78 -28.30
CA ALA A 56 36.69 -20.54 -28.79
C ALA A 56 35.74 -21.53 -28.10
N GLY A 57 34.85 -21.00 -27.24
CA GLY A 57 33.87 -21.79 -26.51
C GLY A 57 32.59 -20.99 -26.33
N PHE A 58 31.77 -20.97 -27.38
CA PHE A 58 30.35 -20.64 -27.39
C PHE A 58 29.94 -19.35 -26.65
N LEU A 59 30.14 -18.21 -27.33
CA LEU A 59 29.27 -17.05 -27.10
C LEU A 59 27.85 -17.45 -27.53
N ASN A 60 27.06 -17.95 -26.57
CA ASN A 60 25.61 -17.89 -26.68
C ASN A 60 25.23 -16.41 -26.58
N VAL A 61 25.33 -15.69 -27.70
CA VAL A 61 24.61 -14.43 -27.91
C VAL A 61 23.15 -14.84 -27.98
N THR A 62 22.53 -14.96 -26.80
CA THR A 62 21.08 -14.92 -26.70
C THR A 62 20.65 -13.59 -27.30
N PRO A 63 19.77 -13.58 -28.32
CA PRO A 63 19.22 -12.32 -28.79
C PRO A 63 18.56 -11.67 -27.59
N ALA A 64 19.04 -10.48 -27.22
CA ALA A 64 18.37 -9.62 -26.27
C ALA A 64 16.99 -9.35 -26.88
N GLN A 65 15.99 -10.10 -26.43
CA GLN A 65 14.62 -9.92 -26.85
C GLN A 65 14.18 -8.63 -26.16
N ALA A 66 14.40 -7.52 -26.85
CA ALA A 66 13.75 -6.26 -26.57
C ALA A 66 12.25 -6.48 -26.83
N PHE A 67 11.58 -7.07 -25.85
CA PHE A 67 10.13 -7.17 -25.81
C PHE A 67 9.62 -5.74 -25.72
N LEU A 68 9.29 -5.17 -26.87
CA LEU A 68 8.54 -3.93 -26.98
C LEU A 68 7.27 -4.14 -26.15
N GLY A 69 7.20 -3.50 -24.98
CA GLY A 69 6.32 -3.80 -23.84
C GLY A 69 4.81 -3.62 -24.03
N PHE A 70 4.30 -3.94 -25.21
CA PHE A 70 2.90 -3.82 -25.59
C PHE A 70 2.01 -4.96 -25.03
N GLY A 71 2.58 -6.07 -24.56
CA GLY A 71 1.82 -7.19 -23.97
C GLY A 71 1.90 -7.34 -22.45
N GLU A 72 3.01 -6.94 -21.82
CA GLU A 72 3.23 -7.15 -20.38
C GLU A 72 2.24 -6.33 -19.53
N GLY A 73 1.88 -5.13 -19.99
CA GLY A 73 0.96 -4.24 -19.28
C GLY A 73 -0.47 -4.77 -19.16
N GLU A 74 -0.89 -5.66 -20.07
CA GLU A 74 -2.23 -6.25 -20.12
C GLU A 74 -2.28 -7.53 -19.29
N ALA A 75 -1.29 -8.41 -19.44
CA ALA A 75 -1.10 -9.57 -18.57
C ALA A 75 -1.03 -9.18 -17.09
N ARG A 76 -0.30 -8.10 -16.74
CA ARG A 76 -0.26 -7.61 -15.34
C ARG A 76 -1.58 -7.01 -14.87
N ALA A 77 -2.39 -6.43 -15.76
CA ALA A 77 -3.71 -5.93 -15.41
C ALA A 77 -4.69 -7.08 -15.15
N GLN A 78 -4.63 -8.16 -15.93
CA GLN A 78 -5.39 -9.38 -15.67
C GLN A 78 -4.96 -10.04 -14.35
N ALA A 79 -3.65 -10.13 -14.10
CA ALA A 79 -3.12 -10.65 -12.83
C ALA A 79 -3.59 -9.81 -11.63
N TYR A 80 -3.60 -8.47 -11.75
CA TYR A 80 -4.15 -7.58 -10.73
C TYR A 80 -5.62 -7.89 -10.45
N LYS A 81 -6.45 -8.03 -11.48
CA LYS A 81 -7.87 -8.39 -11.32
C LYS A 81 -8.01 -9.73 -10.62
N ALA A 82 -7.34 -10.78 -11.12
CA ALA A 82 -7.43 -12.12 -10.55
C ALA A 82 -6.96 -12.20 -9.08
N GLU A 83 -5.83 -11.58 -8.75
CA GLU A 83 -5.28 -11.60 -7.40
C GLU A 83 -6.12 -10.76 -6.43
N THR A 84 -6.66 -9.63 -6.89
CA THR A 84 -7.56 -8.80 -6.08
C THR A 84 -8.90 -9.51 -5.83
N THR A 85 -9.48 -10.18 -6.83
CA THR A 85 -10.67 -11.02 -6.61
C THR A 85 -10.37 -12.13 -5.61
N THR A 86 -9.22 -12.80 -5.75
CA THR A 86 -8.80 -13.88 -4.83
C THR A 86 -8.71 -13.38 -3.39
N ILE A 87 -8.13 -12.20 -3.13
CA ILE A 87 -8.03 -11.69 -1.77
C ILE A 87 -9.40 -11.28 -1.20
N LEU A 88 -10.27 -10.70 -2.02
CA LEU A 88 -11.64 -10.34 -1.63
C LEU A 88 -12.46 -11.58 -1.26
N THR A 89 -12.36 -12.65 -2.07
CA THR A 89 -12.98 -13.95 -1.75
C THR A 89 -12.45 -14.52 -0.44
N LYS A 90 -11.13 -14.51 -0.23
CA LYS A 90 -10.52 -14.99 1.03
C LYS A 90 -11.03 -14.21 2.24
N VAL A 91 -11.17 -12.89 2.12
CA VAL A 91 -11.76 -12.06 3.19
C VAL A 91 -13.18 -12.52 3.50
N ASN A 92 -14.03 -12.69 2.48
CA ASN A 92 -15.41 -13.17 2.66
C ASN A 92 -15.44 -14.56 3.31
N THR A 93 -14.55 -15.48 2.92
CA THR A 93 -14.42 -16.80 3.56
C THR A 93 -14.07 -16.68 5.04
N VAL A 94 -13.07 -15.86 5.39
CA VAL A 94 -12.66 -15.66 6.79
C VAL A 94 -13.78 -15.02 7.63
N LEU A 95 -14.56 -14.11 7.05
CA LEU A 95 -15.71 -13.50 7.73
C LEU A 95 -16.87 -14.48 7.94
N ALA A 96 -17.03 -15.46 7.05
CA ALA A 96 -18.02 -16.52 7.18
C ALA A 96 -17.66 -17.56 8.25
N LEU A 97 -16.38 -17.66 8.64
CA LEU A 97 -15.95 -18.58 9.70
C LEU A 97 -16.52 -18.16 11.06
N GLY A 98 -17.11 -19.15 11.76
CA GLY A 98 -17.64 -19.00 13.10
C GLY A 98 -16.57 -18.58 14.12
N LYS A 99 -16.98 -17.97 15.23
CA LYS A 99 -16.07 -17.53 16.30
C LYS A 99 -15.34 -18.70 16.98
N ASP A 100 -15.96 -19.87 17.02
CA ASP A 100 -15.48 -21.07 17.72
C ASP A 100 -14.77 -22.06 16.77
N ASP A 101 -14.53 -21.66 15.51
CA ASP A 101 -13.89 -22.52 14.53
C ASP A 101 -12.36 -22.58 14.76
N PRO A 102 -11.78 -23.78 14.99
CA PRO A 102 -10.34 -23.92 15.19
C PRO A 102 -9.51 -23.48 13.96
N ALA A 103 -10.08 -23.53 12.75
CA ALA A 103 -9.41 -23.10 11.53
C ALA A 103 -9.34 -21.57 11.38
N LYS A 104 -10.05 -20.80 12.23
CA LYS A 104 -10.13 -19.35 12.11
C LYS A 104 -8.80 -18.66 12.34
N GLU A 105 -8.04 -19.09 13.34
CA GLU A 105 -6.74 -18.49 13.64
C GLU A 105 -5.76 -18.63 12.47
N ASP A 106 -5.67 -19.83 11.90
CA ASP A 106 -4.77 -20.11 10.79
C ASP A 106 -5.22 -19.42 9.50
N SER A 107 -6.53 -19.36 9.26
CA SER A 107 -7.12 -18.61 8.14
C SER A 107 -6.84 -17.11 8.25
N VAL A 108 -6.94 -16.53 9.45
CA VAL A 108 -6.60 -15.11 9.69
C VAL A 108 -5.10 -14.88 9.52
N LYS A 109 -4.23 -15.76 10.02
CA LYS A 109 -2.77 -15.67 9.82
C LYS A 109 -2.41 -15.70 8.33
N ALA A 110 -2.99 -16.64 7.58
CA ALA A 110 -2.81 -16.76 6.14
C ALA A 110 -3.31 -15.50 5.41
N LEU A 111 -4.50 -15.02 5.75
CA LEU A 111 -5.07 -13.81 5.16
C LEU A 111 -4.16 -12.59 5.37
N ARG A 112 -3.60 -12.43 6.58
CA ARG A 112 -2.67 -11.31 6.86
C ARG A 112 -1.40 -11.38 6.01
N LYS A 113 -0.87 -12.59 5.79
CA LYS A 113 0.28 -12.80 4.90
C LYS A 113 -0.06 -12.45 3.45
N ASP A 114 -1.25 -12.85 2.99
CA ASP A 114 -1.73 -12.54 1.64
C ASP A 114 -1.94 -11.05 1.44
N ILE A 115 -2.51 -10.35 2.44
CA ILE A 115 -2.67 -8.89 2.43
C ILE A 115 -1.31 -8.22 2.27
N ASN A 116 -0.33 -8.58 3.09
CA ASN A 116 1.00 -7.98 3.00
C ASN A 116 1.68 -8.26 1.65
N SER A 117 1.50 -9.46 1.10
CA SER A 117 2.06 -9.84 -0.20
C SER A 117 1.42 -9.06 -1.35
N TRP A 118 0.08 -8.93 -1.34
CA TRP A 118 -0.68 -8.16 -2.32
C TRP A 118 -0.31 -6.66 -2.24
N VAL A 119 -0.25 -6.08 -1.04
CA VAL A 119 0.15 -4.69 -0.84
C VAL A 119 1.59 -4.46 -1.31
N ALA A 120 2.53 -5.33 -0.94
CA ALA A 120 3.93 -5.20 -1.34
C ALA A 120 4.11 -5.22 -2.87
N LYS A 121 3.28 -6.02 -3.56
CA LYS A 121 3.28 -6.14 -5.02
C LYS A 121 2.73 -4.89 -5.70
N TYR A 122 1.51 -4.46 -5.35
CA TYR A 122 0.80 -3.43 -6.12
C TYR A 122 1.06 -1.99 -5.64
N ARG A 123 1.60 -1.79 -4.43
CA ARG A 123 1.85 -0.43 -3.91
C ARG A 123 2.94 0.33 -4.67
N ARG A 124 3.91 -0.37 -5.26
CA ARG A 124 5.05 0.23 -5.98
C ARG A 124 4.75 0.51 -7.46
N ASP A 125 3.68 -0.10 -7.99
CA ASP A 125 3.28 0.04 -9.38
C ASP A 125 2.27 1.20 -9.49
N ASP A 126 2.71 2.38 -9.91
CA ASP A 126 1.87 3.59 -10.01
C ASP A 126 0.62 3.41 -10.89
N LYS A 127 0.70 2.50 -11.87
CA LYS A 127 -0.42 2.11 -12.73
C LYS A 127 -1.60 1.49 -11.96
N PHE A 128 -1.32 0.80 -10.85
CA PHE A 128 -2.34 0.14 -10.02
C PHE A 128 -2.65 0.94 -8.76
N SER A 129 -1.64 1.53 -8.11
CA SER A 129 -1.82 2.28 -6.86
C SER A 129 -2.71 3.53 -7.04
N GLY A 130 -2.72 4.14 -8.23
CA GLY A 130 -3.60 5.26 -8.57
C GLY A 130 -5.05 4.88 -8.89
N LYS A 131 -5.41 3.59 -8.92
CA LYS A 131 -6.78 3.16 -9.23
C LYS A 131 -7.68 3.29 -8.01
N PRO A 132 -8.95 3.72 -8.17
CA PRO A 132 -9.93 3.70 -7.09
C PRO A 132 -10.14 2.32 -6.48
N SER A 133 -10.11 1.26 -7.32
CA SER A 133 -10.23 -0.13 -6.83
C SER A 133 -9.14 -0.50 -5.83
N TYR A 134 -7.88 -0.14 -6.11
CA TYR A 134 -6.76 -0.40 -5.20
C TYR A 134 -6.95 0.32 -3.86
N SER A 135 -7.34 1.59 -3.90
CA SER A 135 -7.53 2.41 -2.70
C SER A 135 -8.64 1.86 -1.80
N ASN A 136 -9.78 1.48 -2.39
CA ASN A 136 -10.91 0.88 -1.66
C ASN A 136 -10.54 -0.47 -1.06
N THR A 137 -9.91 -1.36 -1.84
CA THR A 137 -9.43 -2.65 -1.32
C THR A 137 -8.43 -2.46 -0.19
N TYR A 138 -7.45 -1.56 -0.35
CA TYR A 138 -6.45 -1.29 0.68
C TYR A 138 -7.08 -0.78 1.99
N SER A 139 -8.05 0.11 1.90
CA SER A 139 -8.81 0.61 3.07
C SER A 139 -9.50 -0.54 3.80
N ALA A 140 -10.27 -1.37 3.09
CA ALA A 140 -11.00 -2.50 3.66
C ALA A 140 -10.05 -3.51 4.32
N LEU A 141 -8.98 -3.89 3.61
CA LEU A 141 -7.97 -4.82 4.12
C LEU A 141 -7.26 -4.28 5.37
N ASN A 142 -6.93 -2.99 5.40
CA ASN A 142 -6.25 -2.39 6.54
C ASN A 142 -7.19 -2.24 7.76
N ALA A 143 -8.47 -1.93 7.54
CA ALA A 143 -9.49 -1.92 8.59
C ALA A 143 -9.65 -3.31 9.23
N LEU A 144 -9.63 -4.37 8.40
CA LEU A 144 -9.71 -5.76 8.85
C LEU A 144 -8.44 -6.20 9.59
N ALA A 145 -7.27 -5.97 9.01
CA ALA A 145 -5.99 -6.33 9.62
C ALA A 145 -5.75 -5.58 10.94
N GLY A 146 -6.18 -4.32 11.02
CA GLY A 146 -6.17 -3.52 12.25
C GLY A 146 -7.04 -4.12 13.34
N HIS A 147 -8.23 -4.63 13.01
CA HIS A 147 -9.08 -5.33 13.98
C HIS A 147 -8.37 -6.57 14.54
N TYR A 148 -7.88 -7.45 13.66
CA TYR A 148 -7.19 -8.66 14.10
C TYR A 148 -5.87 -8.39 14.84
N ASN A 149 -5.22 -7.25 14.61
CA ASN A 149 -4.05 -6.83 15.37
C ASN A 149 -4.38 -6.46 16.81
N SER A 150 -5.48 -5.75 17.02
CA SER A 150 -5.84 -5.22 18.34
C SER A 150 -6.61 -6.23 19.19
N PHE A 151 -7.46 -7.06 18.59
CA PHE A 151 -8.36 -7.94 19.33
C PHE A 151 -7.99 -9.43 19.24
N GLY A 152 -7.11 -9.83 18.31
CA GLY A 152 -6.80 -11.23 18.04
C GLY A 152 -7.74 -11.88 17.01
N ALA A 153 -7.39 -13.08 16.54
CA ALA A 153 -8.09 -13.75 15.43
C ALA A 153 -9.49 -14.29 15.80
N THR A 154 -9.72 -14.59 17.06
CA THR A 154 -10.97 -15.16 17.58
C THR A 154 -11.99 -14.10 18.00
N ALA A 155 -11.59 -12.84 18.06
CA ALA A 155 -12.46 -11.76 18.47
C ALA A 155 -13.56 -11.48 17.43
N PRO A 156 -14.82 -11.32 17.86
CA PRO A 156 -15.91 -10.98 16.95
C PRO A 156 -15.83 -9.52 16.49
N ILE A 157 -16.04 -9.31 15.19
CA ILE A 157 -16.09 -7.97 14.60
C ILE A 157 -17.41 -7.29 14.99
N PRO A 158 -17.39 -6.05 15.52
CA PRO A 158 -18.61 -5.31 15.83
C PRO A 158 -19.49 -5.12 14.60
N LYS A 159 -20.82 -5.31 14.73
CA LYS A 159 -21.79 -5.28 13.62
C LYS A 159 -21.64 -4.05 12.71
N LYS A 160 -21.61 -2.84 13.28
CA LYS A 160 -21.43 -1.58 12.54
C LYS A 160 -20.13 -1.53 11.72
N ARG A 161 -19.06 -2.19 12.18
CA ARG A 161 -17.79 -2.28 11.44
C ARG A 161 -17.90 -3.30 10.31
N LEU A 162 -18.53 -4.44 10.58
CA LEU A 162 -18.79 -5.49 9.60
C LEU A 162 -19.63 -4.94 8.43
N ASP A 163 -20.72 -4.23 8.71
CA ASP A 163 -21.60 -3.66 7.68
C ASP A 163 -20.83 -2.69 6.75
N ARG A 164 -19.93 -1.87 7.32
CA ARG A 164 -19.06 -0.99 6.53
C ARG A 164 -18.07 -1.78 5.69
N LEU A 165 -17.45 -2.81 6.27
CA LEU A 165 -16.49 -3.64 5.57
C LEU A 165 -17.14 -4.34 4.37
N GLN A 166 -18.34 -4.91 4.53
CA GLN A 166 -19.09 -5.52 3.44
C GLN A 166 -19.39 -4.52 2.32
N LYS A 167 -19.75 -3.28 2.67
CA LYS A 167 -19.94 -2.21 1.69
C LYS A 167 -18.65 -1.87 0.95
N GLU A 168 -17.54 -1.68 1.66
CA GLU A 168 -16.24 -1.36 1.05
C GLU A 168 -15.72 -2.49 0.13
N LEU A 169 -15.95 -3.76 0.51
CA LEU A 169 -15.61 -4.92 -0.32
C LEU A 169 -16.47 -4.95 -1.59
N ALA A 170 -17.79 -4.74 -1.49
CA ALA A 170 -18.68 -4.67 -2.64
C ALA A 170 -18.33 -3.51 -3.58
N ASP A 171 -18.01 -2.34 -3.03
CA ASP A 171 -17.55 -1.18 -3.80
C ASP A 171 -16.21 -1.49 -4.52
N ALA A 172 -15.30 -2.22 -3.86
CA ALA A 172 -14.04 -2.64 -4.48
C ALA A 172 -14.26 -3.61 -5.65
N GLU A 173 -15.16 -4.58 -5.52
CA GLU A 173 -15.53 -5.51 -6.59
C GLU A 173 -16.15 -4.78 -7.78
N LEU A 174 -17.05 -3.82 -7.54
CA LEU A 174 -17.65 -3.00 -8.58
C LEU A 174 -16.61 -2.13 -9.32
N LEU A 175 -15.64 -1.58 -8.59
CA LEU A 175 -14.56 -0.78 -9.19
C LEU A 175 -13.53 -1.63 -9.94
N LEU A 176 -13.46 -2.94 -9.66
CA LEU A 176 -12.56 -3.87 -10.34
C LEU A 176 -13.14 -4.32 -11.70
N SER A 177 -14.47 -4.40 -11.79
CA SER A 177 -15.18 -4.82 -13.01
C SER A 177 -15.34 -3.68 -14.03
N ARG A 178 -15.33 -2.42 -13.56
CA ARG A 178 -15.24 -1.21 -14.40
C ARG A 178 -13.91 -1.10 -15.12
#